data_AF-A0A136JKV3-F1
#
_entry.id   AF-A0A136JKV3-F1
#
_cell.length_a   1.000
_cell.length_b   1.000
_cell.length_c   1.000
_cell.angle_alpha   90.00
_cell.angle_beta   90.00
_cell.angle_gamma   90.00
#
_symmetry.space_group_name_H-M   'P 1'
#
loop_
_entity.id
_entity.type
_entity.pdbx_description
1 polymer ?
#
loop_
_entity_poly.entity_id
_entity_poly.type
_entity_poly.pdbx_seq_one_letter_code
_entity_poly.pdbx_strand_id
1 'polypeptide(L)'
;MAEFKKQYNPSRHKDWNYGGPNWKLSRSKIELFMECPRCFYLDNKLGTARPRGPAFTINIAIDELFKKEFDSYRKEGKPHPLMQENGLEAVPFSHEKMDEWRDNFSGIIYKDKETGFTVSGAVDDIWVKPSGELIVVDYKSTAKEEKIETLSDSSWEVSYRRQMGVYQWLLRKNGFVVDNTGYFVYANARKDQAESFDDTLFFETTLVPCEGETEWIDETLLKIKKTLDEEEIPVVGQACEFCPYREACGKKLLAMHNAKKK
;
A
#
# COMPACT_ATOMS: atom_id res chain seq x y z
N MET A 1 -19.41 -18.00 26.23
CA MET A 1 -18.42 -17.44 25.29
C MET A 1 -19.06 -17.47 23.92
N ALA A 2 -19.17 -16.34 23.21
CA ALA A 2 -19.70 -16.33 21.85
C ALA A 2 -18.76 -17.14 20.93
N GLU A 3 -19.30 -18.05 20.12
CA GLU A 3 -18.53 -18.70 19.06
C GLU A 3 -18.04 -17.62 18.08
N PHE A 4 -16.74 -17.34 18.09
CA PHE A 4 -16.14 -16.46 17.10
C PHE A 4 -16.11 -17.19 15.74
N LYS A 5 -17.07 -16.89 14.85
CA LYS A 5 -17.10 -17.40 13.47
C LYS A 5 -16.57 -16.37 12.49
N LYS A 6 -15.24 -16.18 12.44
CA LYS A 6 -14.60 -15.53 11.29
C LYS A 6 -14.43 -16.56 10.18
N GLN A 7 -15.33 -16.55 9.21
CA GLN A 7 -15.25 -17.41 8.03
C GLN A 7 -14.70 -16.62 6.84
N TYR A 8 -13.76 -17.23 6.11
CA TYR A 8 -13.24 -16.65 4.87
C TYR A 8 -14.34 -16.64 3.80
N ASN A 9 -14.52 -15.49 3.14
CA ASN A 9 -15.42 -15.37 1.99
C ASN A 9 -14.61 -15.52 0.68
N PRO A 10 -14.78 -16.64 -0.06
CA PRO A 10 -14.07 -16.87 -1.32
C PRO A 10 -14.71 -16.16 -2.52
N SER A 11 -15.89 -15.56 -2.37
CA SER A 11 -16.71 -15.07 -3.49
C SER A 11 -17.12 -13.62 -3.25
N ARG A 12 -16.24 -12.69 -3.59
CA ARG A 12 -16.58 -11.26 -3.61
C ARG A 12 -17.71 -10.99 -4.61
N HIS A 13 -18.65 -10.14 -4.23
CA HIS A 13 -19.77 -9.73 -5.09
C HIS A 13 -19.27 -9.20 -6.44
N LYS A 14 -19.91 -9.63 -7.53
CA LYS A 14 -19.47 -9.36 -8.92
C LYS A 14 -19.26 -7.89 -9.25
N ASP A 15 -20.02 -6.99 -8.62
CA ASP A 15 -19.90 -5.55 -8.87
C ASP A 15 -18.53 -4.99 -8.48
N TRP A 16 -17.81 -5.69 -7.60
CA TRP A 16 -16.47 -5.35 -7.12
C TRP A 16 -15.38 -6.18 -7.79
N ASN A 17 -15.71 -6.91 -8.86
CA ASN A 17 -14.76 -7.63 -9.70
C ASN A 17 -14.63 -6.91 -11.04
N TYR A 18 -13.56 -7.19 -11.77
CA TYR A 18 -13.32 -6.63 -13.09
C TYR A 18 -14.56 -6.81 -14.00
N GLY A 19 -15.00 -5.71 -14.63
CA GLY A 19 -16.26 -5.63 -15.39
C GLY A 19 -17.48 -5.16 -14.57
N GLY A 20 -17.39 -5.13 -13.24
CA GLY A 20 -18.41 -4.59 -12.35
C GLY A 20 -18.36 -3.06 -12.19
N PRO A 21 -19.48 -2.39 -11.87
CA PRO A 21 -19.56 -0.94 -11.79
C PRO A 21 -18.75 -0.30 -10.65
N ASN A 22 -18.40 -1.08 -9.61
CA ASN A 22 -17.69 -0.59 -8.43
C ASN A 22 -16.21 -0.99 -8.42
N TRP A 23 -15.72 -1.67 -9.45
CA TRP A 23 -14.34 -2.13 -9.49
C TRP A 23 -13.38 -0.96 -9.74
N LYS A 24 -12.39 -0.83 -8.85
CA LYS A 24 -11.28 0.12 -8.95
C LYS A 24 -9.98 -0.66 -8.81
N LEU A 25 -8.94 -0.23 -9.54
CA LEU A 25 -7.60 -0.77 -9.43
C LEU A 25 -6.82 0.02 -8.37
N SER A 26 -6.74 -0.50 -7.14
CA SER A 26 -5.97 0.16 -6.09
C SER A 26 -4.46 -0.04 -6.24
N ARG A 27 -3.66 0.85 -5.65
CA ARG A 27 -2.20 0.68 -5.50
C ARG A 27 -1.80 -0.71 -5.00
N SER A 28 -2.50 -1.25 -3.99
CA SER A 28 -2.22 -2.59 -3.46
C SER A 28 -2.59 -3.73 -4.42
N LYS A 29 -3.54 -3.51 -5.34
CA LYS A 29 -3.82 -4.47 -6.42
C LYS A 29 -2.78 -4.43 -7.53
N ILE A 30 -2.23 -3.27 -7.84
CA ILE A 30 -1.07 -3.16 -8.76
C ILE A 30 0.10 -3.94 -8.17
N GLU A 31 0.39 -3.75 -6.88
CA GLU A 31 1.44 -4.52 -6.20
C GLU A 31 1.17 -6.04 -6.23
N LEU A 32 -0.08 -6.46 -6.01
CA LEU A 32 -0.46 -7.87 -6.12
C LEU A 32 -0.20 -8.44 -7.52
N PHE A 33 -0.41 -7.65 -8.56
CA PHE A 33 -0.09 -8.04 -9.93
C PHE A 33 1.42 -8.21 -10.13
N MET A 34 2.21 -7.24 -9.65
CA MET A 34 3.68 -7.30 -9.69
C MET A 34 4.22 -8.52 -8.96
N GLU A 35 3.64 -8.88 -7.82
CA GLU A 35 4.02 -10.09 -7.08
C GLU A 35 3.57 -11.37 -7.79
N CYS A 36 2.33 -11.42 -8.28
CA CYS A 36 1.77 -12.61 -8.92
C CYS A 36 0.52 -12.32 -9.79
N PRO A 37 0.66 -12.35 -11.13
CA PRO A 37 -0.46 -12.16 -12.06
C PRO A 37 -1.61 -13.14 -11.83
N ARG A 38 -1.31 -14.41 -11.52
CA ARG A 38 -2.35 -15.41 -11.21
C ARG A 38 -3.14 -15.07 -9.95
N CYS A 39 -2.48 -14.66 -8.86
CA CYS A 39 -3.19 -14.25 -7.65
C CYS A 39 -4.02 -12.99 -7.88
N PHE A 40 -3.49 -12.04 -8.63
CA PHE A 40 -4.20 -10.85 -9.04
C PHE A 40 -5.47 -11.18 -9.84
N TYR A 41 -5.39 -12.09 -10.82
CA TYR A 41 -6.51 -12.52 -11.65
C TYR A 41 -7.60 -13.22 -10.83
N LEU A 42 -7.21 -14.17 -9.97
CA LEU A 42 -8.14 -14.86 -9.06
C LEU A 42 -8.86 -13.88 -8.15
N ASP A 43 -8.16 -12.86 -7.65
CA ASP A 43 -8.73 -11.84 -6.79
C ASP A 43 -9.64 -10.90 -7.58
N ASN A 44 -9.13 -10.23 -8.61
CA ASN A 44 -9.81 -9.13 -9.28
C ASN A 44 -10.83 -9.57 -10.32
N LYS A 45 -10.61 -10.66 -11.05
CA LYS A 45 -11.57 -11.18 -12.04
C LYS A 45 -12.51 -12.20 -11.40
N LEU A 46 -11.97 -13.21 -10.70
CA LEU A 46 -12.79 -14.30 -10.15
C LEU A 46 -13.37 -14.02 -8.74
N GLY A 47 -12.94 -12.94 -8.07
CA GLY A 47 -13.48 -12.52 -6.78
C GLY A 47 -12.95 -13.30 -5.57
N THR A 48 -11.88 -14.09 -5.72
CA THR A 48 -11.30 -14.92 -4.66
C THR A 48 -9.95 -14.38 -4.22
N ALA A 49 -9.98 -13.45 -3.25
CA ALA A 49 -8.79 -12.84 -2.67
C ALA A 49 -8.03 -13.80 -1.74
N ARG A 50 -6.72 -13.61 -1.56
CA ARG A 50 -5.95 -14.39 -0.56
C ARG A 50 -6.54 -14.21 0.85
N PRO A 51 -6.47 -15.23 1.73
CA PRO A 51 -6.73 -15.04 3.15
C PRO A 51 -5.84 -13.93 3.72
N ARG A 52 -6.39 -13.09 4.59
CA ARG A 52 -5.67 -11.98 5.24
C ARG A 52 -5.28 -12.34 6.66
N GLY A 53 -4.10 -11.87 7.08
CA GLY A 53 -3.66 -11.94 8.47
C GLY A 53 -4.45 -11.02 9.41
N PRO A 54 -4.12 -11.03 10.71
CA PRO A 54 -4.64 -10.03 11.66
C PRO A 54 -4.18 -8.62 11.28
N ALA A 55 -4.92 -7.60 11.73
CA ALA A 55 -4.53 -6.22 11.56
C ALA A 55 -3.37 -5.86 12.50
N PHE A 56 -2.44 -5.01 12.05
CA PHE A 56 -1.38 -4.45 12.89
C PHE A 56 -1.89 -3.23 13.65
N THR A 57 -2.64 -3.45 14.74
CA THR A 57 -3.37 -2.38 15.44
C THR A 57 -2.47 -1.33 16.08
N ILE A 58 -1.26 -1.69 16.50
CA ILE A 58 -0.26 -0.72 17.00
C ILE A 58 0.17 0.22 15.86
N ASN A 59 0.49 -0.33 14.69
CA ASN A 59 0.88 0.47 13.52
C ASN A 59 -0.24 1.42 13.09
N ILE A 60 -1.49 0.95 13.12
CA ILE A 60 -2.67 1.80 12.83
C ILE A 60 -2.79 2.94 13.83
N ALA A 61 -2.61 2.68 15.13
CA ALA A 61 -2.68 3.72 16.15
C ALA A 61 -1.58 4.78 15.97
N ILE A 62 -0.36 4.37 15.64
CA ILE A 62 0.75 5.29 15.35
C ILE A 62 0.43 6.17 14.13
N ASP A 63 -0.06 5.56 13.05
CA ASP A 63 -0.49 6.27 11.84
C ASP A 63 -1.58 7.32 12.13
N GLU A 64 -2.60 6.96 12.90
CA GLU A 64 -3.66 7.89 13.32
C GLU A 64 -3.14 9.05 14.18
N LEU A 65 -2.14 8.80 15.04
CA LEU A 65 -1.51 9.83 15.87
C LEU A 65 -0.64 10.77 15.02
N PHE A 66 0.15 10.25 14.09
CA PHE A 66 0.89 11.10 13.14
C PHE A 66 -0.06 11.95 12.31
N LYS A 67 -1.18 11.41 11.82
CA LYS A 67 -2.19 12.21 11.08
C LYS A 67 -2.66 13.38 11.93
N LYS A 68 -3.05 13.17 13.19
CA LYS A 68 -3.47 14.24 14.11
C LYS A 68 -2.38 15.26 14.38
N GLU A 69 -1.15 14.80 14.57
CA GLU A 69 0.02 15.66 14.78
C GLU A 69 0.25 16.56 13.56
N PHE A 70 0.43 15.99 12.37
CA PHE A 70 0.62 16.78 11.14
C PHE A 70 -0.59 17.65 10.78
N ASP A 71 -1.81 17.29 11.19
CA ASP A 71 -3.01 18.14 11.04
C ASP A 71 -2.94 19.44 11.83
N SER A 72 -2.32 19.42 13.02
CA SER A 72 -2.11 20.65 13.79
C SER A 72 -1.19 21.62 13.04
N TYR A 73 -0.05 21.13 12.54
CA TYR A 73 0.89 21.91 11.75
C TYR A 73 0.30 22.40 10.42
N ARG A 74 -0.52 21.58 9.76
CA ARG A 74 -1.25 21.98 8.54
C ARG A 74 -2.18 23.15 8.78
N LYS A 75 -2.93 23.14 9.88
CA LYS A 75 -3.85 24.24 10.25
C LYS A 75 -3.10 25.54 10.53
N GLU A 76 -1.91 25.43 11.13
CA GLU A 76 -1.06 26.59 11.43
C GLU A 76 -0.24 27.07 10.22
N GLY A 77 -0.14 26.27 9.15
CA GLY A 77 0.73 26.56 8.01
C GLY A 77 2.22 26.57 8.38
N LYS A 78 2.62 25.73 9.34
CA LYS A 78 4.00 25.68 9.86
C LYS A 78 4.70 24.38 9.50
N PRO A 79 6.04 24.39 9.38
CA PRO A 79 6.81 23.16 9.24
C PRO A 79 6.73 22.34 10.53
N HIS A 80 6.72 21.02 10.38
CA HIS A 80 6.88 20.10 11.50
C HIS A 80 8.35 20.08 11.98
N PRO A 81 8.66 19.90 13.28
CA PRO A 81 10.04 19.81 13.78
C PRO A 81 10.91 18.82 12.99
N LEU A 82 10.37 17.63 12.69
CA LEU A 82 11.02 16.64 11.81
C LEU A 82 11.49 17.21 10.47
N MET A 83 10.74 18.11 9.84
CA MET A 83 11.17 18.76 8.59
C MET A 83 12.36 19.70 8.85
N GLN A 84 12.29 20.50 9.92
CA GLN A 84 13.32 21.47 10.27
C GLN A 84 14.65 20.79 10.64
N GLU A 85 14.59 19.73 11.44
CA GLU A 85 15.74 18.92 11.86
C GLU A 85 16.46 18.28 10.66
N ASN A 86 15.73 18.01 9.57
CA ASN A 86 16.26 17.44 8.34
C ASN A 86 16.55 18.50 7.25
N GLY A 87 16.44 19.79 7.57
CA GLY A 87 16.67 20.88 6.61
C GLY A 87 15.70 20.88 5.41
N LEU A 88 14.52 20.26 5.56
CA LEU A 88 13.49 20.20 4.52
C LEU A 88 12.58 21.43 4.61
N GLU A 89 12.68 22.32 3.62
CA GLU A 89 11.78 23.45 3.47
C GLU A 89 10.44 23.01 2.89
N ALA A 90 9.52 22.58 3.76
CA ALA A 90 8.16 22.22 3.40
C ALA A 90 7.19 22.48 4.56
N VAL A 91 5.90 22.53 4.24
CA VAL A 91 4.81 22.50 5.24
C VAL A 91 3.78 21.44 4.84
N PRO A 92 2.98 20.90 5.77
CA PRO A 92 1.91 19.98 5.40
C PRO A 92 0.91 20.67 4.46
N PHE A 93 0.57 20.02 3.34
CA PHE A 93 -0.21 20.62 2.27
C PHE A 93 -1.68 20.78 2.67
N SER A 94 -2.20 22.01 2.59
CA SER A 94 -3.62 22.29 2.84
C SER A 94 -4.42 22.18 1.54
N HIS A 95 -5.36 21.25 1.50
CA HIS A 95 -6.20 21.01 0.33
C HIS A 95 -7.59 20.51 0.75
N GLU A 96 -8.65 20.96 0.06
CA GLU A 96 -10.04 20.60 0.36
C GLU A 96 -10.31 19.09 0.28
N LYS A 97 -9.53 18.37 -0.53
CA LYS A 97 -9.62 16.92 -0.73
C LYS A 97 -8.71 16.10 0.17
N MET A 98 -7.99 16.71 1.12
CA MET A 98 -7.00 15.98 1.92
C MET A 98 -7.61 14.80 2.69
N ASP A 99 -8.81 14.98 3.25
CA ASP A 99 -9.53 13.92 3.96
C ASP A 99 -9.96 12.79 3.01
N GLU A 100 -10.40 13.13 1.79
CA GLU A 100 -10.73 12.16 0.74
C GLU A 100 -9.50 11.36 0.31
N TRP A 101 -8.37 12.04 0.11
CA TRP A 101 -7.11 11.43 -0.33
C TRP A 101 -6.48 10.50 0.70
N ARG A 102 -6.82 10.68 1.99
CA ARG A 102 -6.39 9.81 3.09
C ARG A 102 -7.34 8.65 3.37
N ASP A 103 -8.56 8.71 2.85
CA ASP A 103 -9.55 7.63 3.02
C ASP A 103 -9.26 6.44 2.09
N ASN A 104 -9.20 5.24 2.65
CA ASN A 104 -8.87 4.02 1.92
C ASN A 104 -9.92 3.59 0.88
N PHE A 105 -11.17 4.09 0.97
CA PHE A 105 -12.25 3.77 0.03
C PHE A 105 -12.38 4.80 -1.11
N SER A 106 -11.90 6.02 -0.86
CA SER A 106 -11.93 7.15 -1.78
C SER A 106 -10.57 7.32 -2.43
N GLY A 107 -9.59 7.84 -1.68
CA GLY A 107 -8.22 8.05 -2.10
C GLY A 107 -8.08 9.07 -3.24
N ILE A 108 -6.86 9.27 -3.71
CA ILE A 108 -6.61 9.97 -4.96
C ILE A 108 -7.06 9.05 -6.10
N ILE A 109 -7.90 9.56 -6.99
CA ILE A 109 -8.47 8.80 -8.11
C ILE A 109 -7.97 9.37 -9.44
N TYR A 110 -7.65 8.49 -10.37
CA TYR A 110 -7.43 8.85 -11.77
C TYR A 110 -8.12 7.84 -12.69
N LYS A 111 -8.81 8.36 -13.72
CA LYS A 111 -9.43 7.55 -14.76
C LYS A 111 -8.48 7.45 -15.95
N ASP A 112 -7.83 6.32 -16.08
CA ASP A 112 -6.91 6.06 -17.17
C ASP A 112 -7.68 5.88 -18.49
N LYS A 113 -7.36 6.71 -19.48
CA LYS A 113 -8.08 6.74 -20.75
C LYS A 113 -7.72 5.57 -21.66
N GLU A 114 -6.51 5.04 -21.52
CA GLU A 114 -5.99 4.00 -22.40
C GLU A 114 -6.57 2.63 -22.04
N THR A 115 -6.56 2.28 -20.75
CA THR A 115 -7.11 1.01 -20.24
C THR A 115 -8.58 1.10 -19.86
N GLY A 116 -9.11 2.30 -19.63
CA GLY A 116 -10.43 2.54 -19.06
C GLY A 116 -10.50 2.33 -17.54
N PHE A 117 -9.38 2.06 -16.88
CA PHE A 117 -9.34 1.80 -15.44
C PHE A 117 -9.61 3.04 -14.61
N THR A 118 -10.26 2.83 -13.46
CA THR A 118 -10.23 3.79 -12.36
C THR A 118 -9.14 3.34 -11.38
N VAL A 119 -8.01 4.03 -11.38
CA VAL A 119 -6.87 3.75 -10.51
C VAL A 119 -7.01 4.60 -9.24
N SER A 120 -6.76 4.02 -8.07
CA SER A 120 -6.85 4.75 -6.81
C SER A 120 -5.74 4.42 -5.80
N GLY A 121 -5.47 5.38 -4.92
CA GLY A 121 -4.50 5.24 -3.85
C GLY A 121 -4.74 6.23 -2.72
N ALA A 122 -4.79 5.74 -1.48
CA ALA A 122 -4.85 6.59 -0.30
C ALA A 122 -3.44 6.86 0.23
N VAL A 123 -3.13 8.13 0.47
CA VAL A 123 -1.86 8.61 1.04
C VAL A 123 -1.99 8.81 2.54
N ASP A 124 -0.88 8.80 3.28
CA ASP A 124 -0.93 9.21 4.69
C ASP A 124 -0.82 10.72 4.82
N ASP A 125 0.08 11.34 4.06
CA ASP A 125 0.18 12.80 4.01
C ASP A 125 0.77 13.31 2.68
N ILE A 126 0.60 14.61 2.46
CA ILE A 126 1.25 15.36 1.38
C ILE A 126 1.80 16.63 1.99
N TRP A 127 3.03 16.97 1.66
CA TRP A 127 3.66 18.25 2.01
C TRP A 127 3.84 19.10 0.76
N VAL A 128 4.10 20.39 0.95
CA VAL A 128 4.31 21.34 -0.15
C VAL A 128 5.55 22.19 0.13
N LYS A 129 6.41 22.32 -0.89
CA LYS A 129 7.57 23.22 -0.88
C LYS A 129 7.16 24.67 -1.12
N PRO A 130 8.02 25.66 -0.80
CA PRO A 130 7.81 27.04 -1.22
C PRO A 130 7.65 27.21 -2.74
N SER A 131 8.23 26.31 -3.55
CA SER A 131 8.07 26.26 -5.01
C SER A 131 6.64 25.86 -5.45
N GLY A 132 5.83 25.31 -4.55
CA GLY A 132 4.51 24.74 -4.85
C GLY A 132 4.55 23.26 -5.25
N GLU A 133 5.73 22.64 -5.33
CA GLU A 133 5.87 21.21 -5.59
C GLU A 133 5.36 20.38 -4.41
N LEU A 134 4.55 19.37 -4.71
CA LEU A 134 4.03 18.44 -3.72
C LEU A 134 5.02 17.32 -3.43
N ILE A 135 5.09 16.92 -2.17
CA ILE A 135 5.90 15.81 -1.68
C ILE A 135 4.93 14.76 -1.12
N VAL A 136 5.01 13.53 -1.62
CA VAL A 136 4.24 12.42 -1.07
C VAL A 136 4.92 11.91 0.21
N VAL A 137 4.10 11.67 1.24
CA VAL A 137 4.57 11.13 2.51
C VAL A 137 3.74 9.93 2.94
N ASP A 138 4.43 8.91 3.45
CA ASP A 138 3.84 7.66 3.91
C ASP A 138 4.43 7.28 5.28
N TYR A 139 3.58 6.80 6.19
CA TYR A 139 3.96 6.52 7.57
C TYR A 139 4.26 5.04 7.73
N LYS A 140 5.43 4.74 8.32
CA LYS A 140 5.86 3.37 8.58
C LYS A 140 6.19 3.21 10.05
N SER A 141 5.82 2.07 10.63
CA SER A 141 6.20 1.74 12.01
C SER A 141 6.72 0.31 12.12
N THR A 142 7.81 0.11 12.86
CA THR A 142 8.49 -1.17 13.02
C THR A 142 9.27 -1.23 14.35
N ALA A 143 10.02 -2.31 14.58
CA ALA A 143 10.88 -2.50 15.76
C ALA A 143 12.21 -3.18 15.38
N LYS A 144 13.02 -2.47 14.58
CA LYS A 144 14.38 -2.89 14.18
C LYS A 144 15.40 -2.38 15.20
N GLU A 145 16.51 -3.11 15.36
CA GLU A 145 17.60 -2.73 16.28
C GLU A 145 18.34 -1.48 15.81
N GLU A 146 18.56 -1.37 14.50
CA GLU A 146 19.28 -0.25 13.91
C GLU A 146 18.35 0.93 13.62
N LYS A 147 18.93 2.13 13.67
CA LYS A 147 18.29 3.36 13.20
C LYS A 147 18.02 3.23 11.70
N ILE A 148 16.82 3.64 11.27
CA ILE A 148 16.39 3.53 9.88
C ILE A 148 16.60 4.88 9.21
N GLU A 149 17.66 5.03 8.42
CA GLU A 149 17.95 6.26 7.66
C GLU A 149 17.76 6.07 6.16
N THR A 150 17.79 4.82 5.70
CA THR A 150 17.58 4.42 4.30
C THR A 150 16.69 3.18 4.23
N LEU A 151 16.01 3.00 3.10
CA LEU A 151 15.30 1.76 2.80
C LEU A 151 16.31 0.67 2.43
N SER A 152 16.18 -0.53 2.99
CA SER A 152 16.98 -1.67 2.53
C SER A 152 16.38 -2.32 1.27
N ASP A 153 16.99 -3.39 0.79
CA ASP A 153 16.58 -4.12 -0.43
C ASP A 153 15.69 -5.32 -0.11
N SER A 154 14.97 -5.26 1.00
CA SER A 154 13.97 -6.28 1.34
C SER A 154 12.76 -6.23 0.39
N SER A 155 12.04 -7.35 0.25
CA SER A 155 10.82 -7.42 -0.57
C SER A 155 9.76 -6.37 -0.16
N TRP A 156 9.67 -6.08 1.14
CA TRP A 156 8.77 -5.07 1.68
C TRP A 156 9.16 -3.66 1.24
N GLU A 157 10.44 -3.32 1.32
CA GLU A 157 10.90 -1.97 0.98
C GLU A 157 10.94 -1.73 -0.53
N VAL A 158 11.13 -2.78 -1.33
CA VAL A 158 10.90 -2.71 -2.78
C VAL A 158 9.42 -2.40 -3.08
N SER A 159 8.48 -2.99 -2.34
CA SER A 159 7.04 -2.66 -2.43
C SER A 159 6.76 -1.20 -2.04
N TYR A 160 7.45 -0.68 -1.01
CA TYR A 160 7.31 0.70 -0.57
C TYR A 160 7.78 1.70 -1.63
N ARG A 161 8.90 1.43 -2.32
CA ARG A 161 9.35 2.27 -3.45
C ARG A 161 8.31 2.36 -4.56
N ARG A 162 7.72 1.23 -4.96
CA ARG A 162 6.62 1.22 -5.95
C ARG A 162 5.37 1.94 -5.44
N GLN A 163 5.04 1.78 -4.17
CA GLN A 163 3.94 2.51 -3.53
C GLN A 163 4.13 4.03 -3.67
N MET A 164 5.33 4.54 -3.37
CA MET A 164 5.66 5.95 -3.50
C MET A 164 5.43 6.46 -4.93
N GLY A 165 5.96 5.73 -5.92
CA GLY A 165 5.78 6.05 -7.33
C GLY A 165 4.32 6.09 -7.77
N VAL A 166 3.47 5.16 -7.32
CA VAL A 166 2.04 5.16 -7.66
C VAL A 166 1.32 6.42 -7.15
N TYR A 167 1.62 6.87 -5.94
CA TYR A 167 1.00 8.08 -5.40
C TYR A 167 1.49 9.35 -6.11
N GLN A 168 2.78 9.45 -6.41
CA GLN A 168 3.31 10.56 -7.21
C GLN A 168 2.68 10.58 -8.61
N TRP A 169 2.58 9.41 -9.25
CA TRP A 169 1.91 9.27 -10.55
C TRP A 169 0.45 9.71 -10.49
N LEU A 170 -0.30 9.31 -9.45
CA LEU A 170 -1.70 9.71 -9.28
C LEU A 170 -1.86 11.23 -9.14
N LEU A 171 -1.01 11.90 -8.35
CA LEU A 171 -1.02 13.35 -8.21
C LEU A 171 -0.63 14.05 -9.52
N ARG A 172 0.40 13.56 -10.22
CA ARG A 172 0.83 14.10 -11.52
C ARG A 172 -0.29 14.00 -12.57
N LYS A 173 -0.97 12.85 -12.66
CA LYS A 173 -2.13 12.66 -13.57
C LYS A 173 -3.32 13.54 -13.19
N ASN A 174 -3.37 14.04 -11.96
CA ASN A 174 -4.34 15.03 -11.48
C ASN A 174 -3.88 16.50 -11.63
N GLY A 175 -2.76 16.75 -12.33
CA GLY A 175 -2.32 18.08 -12.70
C GLY A 175 -1.44 18.79 -11.68
N PHE A 176 -1.02 18.11 -10.61
CA PHE A 176 -0.08 18.65 -9.65
C PHE A 176 1.36 18.50 -10.12
N VAL A 177 2.20 19.47 -9.78
CA VAL A 177 3.66 19.33 -9.87
C VAL A 177 4.13 18.62 -8.61
N VAL A 178 4.84 17.50 -8.77
CA VAL A 178 5.18 16.60 -7.67
C VAL A 178 6.67 16.30 -7.71
N ASP A 179 7.33 16.49 -6.57
CA ASP A 179 8.73 16.18 -6.37
C ASP A 179 9.00 14.70 -6.64
N ASN A 180 10.18 14.39 -7.22
CA ASN A 180 10.61 13.01 -7.44
C ASN A 180 10.93 12.29 -6.13
N THR A 181 11.35 13.02 -5.11
CA THR A 181 11.60 12.52 -3.77
C THR A 181 10.33 12.63 -2.93
N GLY A 182 9.80 11.47 -2.53
CA GLY A 182 8.88 11.37 -1.40
C GLY A 182 9.63 10.98 -0.13
N TYR A 183 8.92 10.93 0.99
CA TYR A 183 9.52 10.55 2.27
C TYR A 183 8.68 9.53 3.02
N PHE A 184 9.38 8.64 3.71
CA PHE A 184 8.77 7.83 4.77
C PHE A 184 9.04 8.47 6.12
N VAL A 185 8.00 8.71 6.91
CA VAL A 185 8.14 9.00 8.34
C VAL A 185 8.15 7.66 9.06
N TYR A 186 9.32 7.26 9.53
CA TYR A 186 9.55 5.95 10.16
C TYR A 186 9.53 6.08 11.68
N ALA A 187 8.54 5.48 12.34
CA ALA A 187 8.53 5.25 13.78
C ALA A 187 9.15 3.89 14.10
N ASN A 188 10.39 3.87 14.58
CA ASN A 188 11.09 2.64 14.95
C ASN A 188 11.09 2.45 16.47
N ALA A 189 10.41 1.41 16.97
CA ALA A 189 10.46 1.04 18.37
C ALA A 189 11.83 0.43 18.71
N ARG A 190 12.57 1.09 19.61
CA ARG A 190 13.92 0.72 20.01
C ARG A 190 13.89 -0.15 21.26
N LYS A 191 14.08 -1.46 21.05
CA LYS A 191 14.12 -2.46 22.13
C LYS A 191 15.37 -2.36 22.99
N ASP A 192 16.44 -1.79 22.46
CA ASP A 192 17.74 -1.61 23.10
C ASP A 192 17.81 -0.38 24.02
N GLN A 193 16.77 0.46 24.02
CA GLN A 193 16.68 1.68 24.82
C GLN A 193 16.00 1.47 26.18
N ALA A 194 15.59 0.24 26.51
CA ALA A 194 14.95 -0.09 27.78
C ALA A 194 15.41 -1.46 28.30
N GLU A 195 15.60 -1.56 29.62
CA GLU A 195 15.94 -2.84 30.30
C GLU A 195 14.71 -3.74 30.48
N SER A 196 13.51 -3.16 30.51
CA SER A 196 12.21 -3.82 30.68
C SER A 196 11.12 -3.11 29.87
N PHE A 197 9.94 -3.73 29.76
CA PHE A 197 8.84 -3.17 28.97
C PHE A 197 8.14 -1.98 29.63
N ASP A 198 7.92 -2.00 30.95
CA ASP A 198 7.36 -0.91 31.76
C ASP A 198 6.17 -0.17 31.11
N ASP A 199 5.28 -0.94 30.48
CA ASP A 199 4.10 -0.46 29.73
C ASP A 199 4.41 0.64 28.68
N THR A 200 5.66 0.68 28.19
CA THR A 200 6.18 1.75 27.35
C THR A 200 7.02 1.19 26.20
N LEU A 201 6.89 1.79 25.01
CA LEU A 201 7.81 1.58 23.89
C LEU A 201 8.43 2.92 23.53
N PHE A 202 9.76 2.95 23.46
CA PHE A 202 10.50 4.12 23.00
C PHE A 202 10.58 4.10 21.48
N PHE A 203 10.07 5.14 20.83
CA PHE A 203 10.13 5.29 19.39
C PHE A 203 11.18 6.32 19.00
N GLU A 204 12.03 5.95 18.06
CA GLU A 204 12.85 6.88 17.30
C GLU A 204 12.15 7.17 15.98
N THR A 205 11.88 8.45 15.70
CA THR A 205 11.27 8.86 14.43
C THR A 205 12.35 9.38 13.48
N THR A 206 12.38 8.85 12.25
CA THR A 206 13.31 9.27 11.21
C THR A 206 12.58 9.65 9.93
N LEU A 207 13.23 10.49 9.13
CA LEU A 207 12.74 10.89 7.81
C LEU A 207 13.59 10.22 6.73
N VAL A 208 13.02 9.25 6.02
CA VAL A 208 13.74 8.44 5.04
C VAL A 208 13.36 8.88 3.62
N PRO A 209 14.29 9.43 2.82
CA PRO A 209 14.00 9.85 1.45
C PRO A 209 13.80 8.64 0.54
N CYS A 210 12.92 8.79 -0.44
CA CYS A 210 12.66 7.80 -1.47
C CYS A 210 12.34 8.49 -2.80
N GLU A 211 13.25 8.36 -3.77
CA GLU A 211 12.91 8.68 -5.16
C GLU A 211 11.87 7.67 -5.66
N GLY A 212 10.74 8.18 -6.16
CA GLY A 212 9.68 7.33 -6.70
C GLY A 212 9.74 7.27 -8.22
N GLU A 213 9.84 6.05 -8.72
CA GLU A 213 9.82 5.74 -10.14
C GLU A 213 8.38 5.56 -10.63
N THR A 214 8.04 6.20 -11.76
CA THR A 214 6.65 6.21 -12.29
C THR A 214 6.53 5.65 -13.70
N GLU A 215 7.66 5.45 -14.38
CA GLU A 215 7.77 5.08 -15.78
C GLU A 215 7.23 3.68 -16.05
N TRP A 216 7.29 2.79 -15.05
CA TRP A 216 6.80 1.41 -15.14
C TRP A 216 5.26 1.31 -15.07
N ILE A 217 4.57 2.35 -14.59
CA ILE A 217 3.14 2.26 -14.22
C ILE A 217 2.26 2.14 -15.47
N ASP A 218 2.40 3.03 -16.45
CA ASP A 218 1.54 3.07 -17.64
C ASP A 218 1.62 1.73 -18.42
N GLU A 219 2.84 1.19 -18.60
CA GLU A 219 3.04 -0.13 -19.22
C GLU A 219 2.43 -1.27 -18.38
N THR A 220 2.50 -1.15 -17.06
CA THR A 220 1.93 -2.15 -16.13
C THR A 220 0.41 -2.15 -16.19
N LEU A 221 -0.23 -0.99 -16.31
CA LEU A 221 -1.69 -0.90 -16.50
C LEU A 221 -2.13 -1.63 -17.77
N LEU A 222 -1.38 -1.49 -18.87
CA LEU A 222 -1.64 -2.24 -20.11
C LEU A 222 -1.50 -3.75 -19.92
N LYS A 223 -0.45 -4.21 -19.24
CA LYS A 223 -0.26 -5.64 -18.91
C LYS A 223 -1.39 -6.18 -18.03
N ILE A 224 -1.85 -5.39 -17.06
CA ILE A 224 -2.99 -5.73 -16.20
C ILE A 224 -4.26 -5.86 -17.05
N LYS A 225 -4.54 -4.92 -17.95
CA LYS A 225 -5.69 -4.95 -18.85
C LYS A 225 -5.72 -6.21 -19.69
N LYS A 226 -4.62 -6.51 -20.38
CA LYS A 226 -4.45 -7.74 -21.16
C LYS A 226 -4.72 -8.98 -20.30
N THR A 227 -4.11 -9.05 -19.12
CA THR A 227 -4.28 -10.19 -18.20
C THR A 227 -5.74 -10.39 -17.77
N LEU A 228 -6.48 -9.31 -17.55
CA LEU A 228 -7.88 -9.38 -17.13
C LEU A 228 -8.84 -9.72 -18.29
N ASP A 229 -8.51 -9.31 -19.51
CA ASP A 229 -9.31 -9.60 -20.70
C ASP A 229 -9.15 -11.03 -21.20
N GLU A 230 -7.99 -11.66 -20.96
CA GLU A 230 -7.73 -13.05 -21.34
C GLU A 230 -8.55 -14.02 -20.47
N GLU A 231 -9.01 -15.12 -21.09
CA GLU A 231 -9.67 -16.22 -20.38
C GLU A 231 -8.67 -17.23 -19.79
N GLU A 232 -7.44 -17.22 -20.30
CA GLU A 232 -6.38 -18.10 -19.82
C GLU A 232 -5.93 -17.72 -18.42
N ILE A 233 -5.69 -18.73 -17.58
CA ILE A 233 -5.19 -18.50 -16.22
C ILE A 233 -3.73 -18.04 -16.30
N PRO A 234 -3.38 -16.85 -15.76
CA PRO A 234 -2.02 -16.31 -15.92
C PRO A 234 -0.96 -17.17 -15.23
N VAL A 235 0.31 -16.93 -15.57
CA VAL A 235 1.46 -17.57 -14.93
C VAL A 235 1.57 -17.21 -13.44
N VAL A 236 2.21 -18.10 -12.68
CA VAL A 236 2.54 -17.84 -11.27
C VAL A 236 3.69 -16.83 -11.21
N GLY A 237 3.59 -15.84 -10.32
CA GLY A 237 4.70 -14.93 -10.04
C GLY A 237 5.80 -15.62 -9.24
N GLN A 238 7.06 -15.24 -9.49
CA GLN A 238 8.24 -15.93 -8.95
C GLN A 238 8.33 -15.87 -7.41
N ALA A 239 7.87 -14.78 -6.79
CA ALA A 239 7.89 -14.59 -5.34
C ALA A 239 6.59 -15.05 -4.64
N CYS A 240 5.68 -15.72 -5.35
CA CYS A 240 4.37 -16.06 -4.82
C CYS A 240 4.39 -17.30 -3.93
N GLU A 241 4.02 -17.15 -2.65
CA GLU A 241 3.89 -18.29 -1.73
C GLU A 241 2.52 -18.98 -1.81
N PHE A 242 1.48 -18.24 -2.24
CA PHE A 242 0.09 -18.71 -2.23
C PHE A 242 -0.25 -19.70 -3.35
N CYS A 243 0.35 -19.55 -4.53
CA CYS A 243 0.10 -20.46 -5.64
C CYS A 243 0.71 -21.85 -5.38
N PRO A 244 2.00 -21.98 -5.00
CA PRO A 244 2.59 -23.27 -4.63
C PRO A 244 1.84 -23.94 -3.48
N TYR A 245 1.45 -23.18 -2.45
CA TYR A 245 0.62 -23.69 -1.36
C TYR A 245 -0.71 -24.30 -1.86
N ARG A 246 -1.48 -23.55 -2.66
CA ARG A 246 -2.77 -24.02 -3.19
C ARG A 246 -2.62 -25.25 -4.06
N GLU A 247 -1.58 -25.29 -4.89
CA GLU A 247 -1.29 -26.44 -5.75
C GLU A 247 -0.95 -27.68 -4.93
N ALA A 248 -0.08 -27.55 -3.93
CA ALA A 248 0.30 -28.64 -3.04
C ALA A 248 -0.90 -29.21 -2.27
N CYS A 249 -1.72 -28.33 -1.68
CA CYS A 249 -2.96 -28.73 -1.00
C CYS A 249 -3.95 -29.40 -1.95
N GLY A 250 -4.19 -28.79 -3.13
CA GLY A 250 -5.12 -29.30 -4.13
C GLY A 250 -4.74 -30.71 -4.60
N LYS A 251 -3.47 -30.94 -4.93
CA LYS A 251 -2.95 -32.26 -5.33
C LYS A 251 -3.17 -33.32 -4.25
N LYS A 252 -2.85 -33.01 -2.98
CA LYS A 252 -3.02 -33.94 -1.85
C LYS A 252 -4.49 -34.31 -1.63
N LEU A 253 -5.38 -33.32 -1.59
CA LEU A 253 -6.82 -33.54 -1.37
C LEU A 253 -7.46 -34.30 -2.53
N LEU A 254 -7.09 -33.98 -3.78
CA LEU A 254 -7.59 -34.70 -4.96
C LEU A 254 -7.13 -36.16 -4.96
N ALA A 255 -5.88 -36.44 -4.58
CA ALA A 255 -5.39 -37.81 -4.45
C ALA A 255 -6.21 -38.62 -3.42
N MET A 256 -6.50 -38.04 -2.26
CA MET A 256 -7.36 -38.67 -1.24
C MET A 256 -8.79 -38.91 -1.74
N HIS A 257 -9.37 -37.94 -2.44
CA HIS A 257 -10.70 -38.08 -3.05
C HIS A 257 -10.76 -39.22 -4.05
N ASN A 258 -9.77 -39.29 -4.94
CA ASN A 258 -9.70 -40.34 -5.96
C ASN A 258 -9.44 -41.72 -5.35
N ALA A 259 -8.67 -41.82 -4.26
CA ALA A 259 -8.44 -43.07 -3.55
C ALA A 259 -9.71 -43.64 -2.89
N LYS A 260 -10.62 -42.78 -2.41
CA LYS A 260 -11.91 -43.18 -1.82
C LYS A 260 -12.96 -43.61 -2.85
N LYS A 261 -12.77 -43.27 -4.12
CA LYS A 261 -13.67 -43.65 -5.23
C LYS A 261 -13.34 -45.03 -5.84
N LYS A 262 -12.18 -45.59 -5.52
CA LYS A 262 -11.77 -46.94 -5.88
C LYS A 262 -12.14 -47.91 -4.77
#